data_AF-A0A7K2WXK3-F1
#
_entry.id   AF-A0A7K2WXK3-F1
#
_cell.length_a   1.000
_cell.length_b   1.000
_cell.length_c   1.000
_cell.angle_alpha   90.00
_cell.angle_beta   90.00
_cell.angle_gamma   90.00
#
_symmetry.space_group_name_H-M   'P 1'
#
loop_
_entity.id
_entity.type
_entity.pdbx_description
1 polymer ?
#
loop_
_entity_poly.entity_id
_entity_poly.type
_entity_poly.pdbx_seq_one_letter_code
_entity_poly.pdbx_strand_id
1 'polypeptide(L)'
;LGTAGRVGYDVADAAYFHRELPYDASRAERHNPRLVAARALLDAGAVMLAGDLARVASGERHYQVRESGGALSCTCRWWADHRGARGPCKHALAVRMARRDTVLATLTGGGPR
;
A
#
# COMPACT_ATOMS: atom_id res chain seq x y z
N LEU A 1 33.48 -4.38 -16.98
CA LEU A 1 33.39 -3.10 -17.73
C LEU A 1 32.22 -3.24 -18.69
N GLY A 2 31.09 -2.58 -18.45
CA GLY A 2 30.82 -1.20 -18.92
C GLY A 2 29.85 -1.29 -20.12
N THR A 3 28.52 -1.26 -19.90
CA THR A 3 27.59 -0.10 -20.00
C THR A 3 27.10 0.26 -21.40
N ALA A 4 25.80 0.61 -21.45
CA ALA A 4 25.00 1.26 -22.51
C ALA A 4 24.50 0.35 -23.64
N GLY A 5 23.24 0.41 -24.09
CA GLY A 5 22.06 1.22 -23.78
C GLY A 5 20.95 0.66 -24.68
N ARG A 6 19.65 0.74 -24.38
CA ARG A 6 18.83 1.93 -24.64
C ARG A 6 17.39 1.53 -24.25
N VAL A 7 16.86 2.02 -23.14
CA VAL A 7 15.44 1.86 -22.81
C VAL A 7 14.72 2.95 -23.58
N GLY A 8 14.02 2.56 -24.65
CA GLY A 8 13.05 3.41 -25.31
C GLY A 8 11.90 3.67 -24.35
N TYR A 9 11.91 4.86 -23.77
CA TYR A 9 10.78 5.45 -23.08
C TYR A 9 9.77 5.86 -24.16
N ASP A 10 8.71 5.07 -24.34
CA ASP A 10 7.60 5.44 -25.19
C ASP A 10 6.51 6.12 -24.34
N VAL A 11 6.30 7.40 -24.67
CA VAL A 11 5.35 8.34 -24.08
C VAL A 11 4.09 8.33 -24.92
N ALA A 12 3.17 7.43 -24.65
CA ALA A 12 1.92 7.39 -25.42
C ALA A 12 0.66 7.45 -24.56
N ASP A 13 0.38 6.53 -23.64
CA ASP A 13 -1.03 6.40 -23.23
C ASP A 13 -1.24 6.18 -21.73
N ALA A 14 -1.76 7.22 -21.09
CA ALA A 14 -2.20 7.23 -19.71
C ALA A 14 -3.58 6.54 -19.56
N ALA A 15 -3.73 5.28 -19.97
CA ALA A 15 -4.90 4.46 -19.59
C ALA A 15 -4.67 2.93 -19.69
N TYR A 16 -4.78 2.30 -18.52
CA TYR A 16 -5.35 1.00 -18.17
C TYR A 16 -5.39 -0.16 -19.18
N PHE A 17 -4.82 -1.29 -18.74
CA PHE A 17 -5.55 -2.56 -18.78
C PHE A 17 -5.77 -3.12 -17.39
N HIS A 18 -7.05 -3.21 -17.01
CA HIS A 18 -7.55 -4.07 -15.97
C HIS A 18 -7.37 -5.53 -16.38
N ARG A 19 -6.50 -6.23 -15.67
CA ARG A 19 -6.64 -7.65 -15.41
C ARG A 19 -6.52 -7.75 -13.90
N GLU A 20 -7.52 -8.33 -13.23
CA GLU A 20 -7.40 -8.68 -11.82
C GLU A 20 -6.25 -9.69 -11.69
N LEU A 21 -5.04 -9.16 -11.59
CA LEU A 21 -3.89 -9.88 -11.11
C LEU A 21 -3.89 -9.65 -9.60
N PRO A 22 -3.91 -10.70 -8.76
CA PRO A 22 -3.59 -10.53 -7.36
C PRO A 22 -2.27 -9.78 -7.33
N TYR A 23 -2.24 -8.60 -6.74
CA TYR A 23 -1.08 -7.71 -6.74
C TYR A 23 0.12 -8.50 -6.18
N ASP A 24 0.92 -9.07 -7.09
CA ASP A 24 2.20 -9.72 -6.80
C ASP A 24 3.19 -8.62 -6.42
N ALA A 25 2.98 -8.12 -5.21
CA ALA A 25 3.71 -7.05 -4.54
C ALA A 25 5.23 -7.29 -4.58
N SER A 26 5.63 -8.56 -4.62
CA SER A 26 6.99 -9.06 -4.41
C SER A 26 8.03 -8.57 -5.42
N ARG A 27 7.63 -8.17 -6.64
CA ARG A 27 8.58 -7.62 -7.65
C ARG A 27 8.66 -6.10 -7.65
N ALA A 28 7.62 -5.40 -7.23
CA ALA A 28 7.63 -3.94 -7.06
C ALA A 28 8.35 -3.49 -5.77
N GLU A 29 8.66 -4.45 -4.89
CA GLU A 29 9.15 -4.23 -3.53
C GLU A 29 10.56 -3.63 -3.43
N ARG A 30 11.48 -3.96 -4.34
CA ARG A 30 12.91 -3.70 -4.12
C ARG A 30 13.33 -2.23 -4.29
N HIS A 31 12.50 -1.37 -4.87
CA HIS A 31 12.85 0.05 -5.11
C HIS A 31 11.72 1.06 -4.84
N ASN A 32 10.61 0.67 -4.21
CA ASN A 32 9.52 1.59 -3.92
C ASN A 32 9.67 2.21 -2.52
N PRO A 33 10.12 3.48 -2.38
CA PRO A 33 10.34 4.09 -1.07
C PRO A 33 9.07 4.17 -0.23
N ARG A 34 7.89 4.27 -0.87
CA ARG A 34 6.60 4.27 -0.15
C ARG A 34 6.29 2.90 0.45
N LEU A 35 6.72 1.83 -0.20
CA LEU A 35 6.51 0.48 0.26
C LEU A 35 7.48 0.09 1.38
N VAL A 36 8.75 0.48 1.24
CA VAL A 36 9.74 0.37 2.33
C VAL A 36 9.25 1.11 3.58
N ALA A 37 8.78 2.35 3.41
CA ALA A 37 8.22 3.12 4.52
C ALA A 37 6.94 2.48 5.08
N ALA A 38 6.10 1.86 4.25
CA ALA A 38 4.91 1.14 4.72
C ALA A 38 5.26 -0.06 5.59
N ARG A 39 6.29 -0.82 5.20
CA ARG A 39 6.80 -1.96 5.98
C ARG A 39 7.35 -1.52 7.32
N ALA A 40 8.18 -0.47 7.34
CA ALA A 40 8.70 0.10 8.58
C ALA A 40 7.59 0.54 9.56
N LEU A 41 6.45 1.03 9.05
CA LEU A 41 5.30 1.38 9.89
C LEU A 41 4.64 0.15 10.52
N LEU A 42 4.61 -0.99 9.81
CA LEU A 42 4.09 -2.24 10.36
C LEU A 42 5.02 -2.83 11.40
N ASP A 43 6.32 -2.85 11.09
CA ASP A 43 7.34 -3.38 11.99
C ASP A 43 7.40 -2.57 13.30
N ALA A 44 7.08 -1.27 13.24
CA ALA A 44 6.94 -0.40 14.40
C ALA A 44 5.59 -0.54 15.15
N GLY A 45 4.68 -1.42 14.71
CA GLY A 45 3.35 -1.55 15.30
C GLY A 45 2.49 -0.29 15.17
N ALA A 46 2.79 0.57 14.20
CA ALA A 46 2.22 1.92 14.10
C ALA A 46 0.82 1.95 13.49
N VAL A 47 0.28 0.80 13.07
CA VAL A 47 -1.02 0.65 12.41
C VAL A 47 -2.03 0.05 13.39
N MET A 48 -3.11 0.79 13.65
CA MET A 48 -4.26 0.31 14.41
C MET A 48 -5.46 0.19 13.48
N LEU A 49 -6.01 -1.01 13.34
CA LEU A 49 -7.20 -1.30 12.53
C LEU A 49 -8.47 -1.19 13.41
N ALA A 50 -9.51 -0.54 12.90
CA ALA A 50 -10.79 -0.36 13.57
C ALA A 50 -11.95 -0.41 12.56
N GLY A 51 -12.42 -1.62 12.23
CA GLY A 51 -13.43 -1.83 11.19
C GLY A 51 -12.94 -1.33 9.83
N ASP A 52 -13.69 -0.45 9.17
CA ASP A 52 -13.33 0.17 7.89
C ASP A 52 -12.34 1.33 8.02
N LEU A 53 -12.10 1.80 9.24
CA LEU A 53 -11.14 2.86 9.54
C LEU A 53 -9.85 2.25 10.09
N ALA A 54 -8.73 2.88 9.79
CA ALA A 54 -7.43 2.56 10.39
C ALA A 54 -6.71 3.86 10.76
N ARG A 55 -5.97 3.83 11.86
CA ARG A 55 -5.10 4.92 12.31
C ARG A 55 -3.65 4.49 12.17
N VAL A 56 -2.85 5.30 11.50
CA VAL A 56 -1.42 5.05 11.27
C VAL A 56 -0.62 6.16 11.91
N ALA A 57 0.19 5.85 12.91
CA ALA A 57 1.17 6.78 13.46
C ALA A 57 2.38 6.86 12.52
N SER A 58 2.81 8.06 12.13
CA SER A 58 4.01 8.26 11.32
C SER A 58 4.75 9.49 11.84
N GLY A 59 5.83 9.27 12.59
CA GLY A 59 6.45 10.33 13.39
C GLY A 59 5.49 10.77 14.50
N GLU A 60 5.39 12.08 14.71
CA GLU A 60 4.52 12.68 15.74
C GLU A 60 3.05 12.84 15.30
N ARG A 61 2.72 12.45 14.06
CA ARG A 61 1.38 12.65 13.49
C ARG A 61 0.67 11.32 13.31
N HIS A 62 -0.66 11.38 13.43
CA HIS A 62 -1.53 10.26 13.10
C HIS A 62 -2.32 10.55 11.83
N TYR A 63 -2.39 9.57 10.96
CA TYR A 63 -3.16 9.62 9.74
C TYR A 63 -4.28 8.59 9.80
N GLN A 64 -5.47 9.01 9.43
CA GLN A 64 -6.60 8.11 9.21
C GLN A 64 -6.59 7.60 7.78
N VAL A 65 -6.80 6.30 7.64
CA VAL A 65 -7.01 5.60 6.38
C VAL A 65 -8.40 4.96 6.44
N ARG A 66 -9.25 5.21 5.45
CA ARG A 66 -10.57 4.61 5.36
C ARG A 66 -10.65 3.71 4.14
N GLU A 67 -11.17 2.51 4.33
CA GLU A 67 -11.54 1.61 3.25
C GLU A 67 -13.03 1.74 2.95
N SER A 68 -13.38 1.81 1.67
CA SER A 68 -14.77 1.83 1.22
C SER A 68 -14.85 1.26 -0.19
N GLY A 69 -15.68 0.23 -0.39
CA GLY A 69 -15.88 -0.39 -1.71
C GLY A 69 -14.59 -0.92 -2.36
N GLY A 70 -13.63 -1.42 -1.56
CA GLY A 70 -12.33 -1.89 -2.04
C GLY A 70 -11.29 -0.80 -2.37
N ALA A 71 -11.66 0.48 -2.21
CA ALA A 71 -10.77 1.61 -2.35
C ALA A 71 -10.28 2.11 -0.98
N LEU A 72 -9.00 2.49 -0.89
CA LEU A 72 -8.41 3.09 0.29
C LEU A 72 -8.23 4.60 0.09
N SER A 73 -8.65 5.38 1.08
CA SER A 73 -8.43 6.82 1.18
C SER A 73 -7.61 7.15 2.41
N CYS A 74 -6.83 8.23 2.38
CA CYS A 74 -5.98 8.62 3.51
C CYS A 74 -6.04 10.13 3.77
N THR A 75 -5.84 10.55 5.01
CA THR A 75 -5.78 11.97 5.40
C THR A 75 -4.38 12.61 5.24
N CYS A 76 -3.41 11.87 4.69
CA CYS A 76 -2.06 12.41 4.49
C CYS A 76 -1.97 13.33 3.27
N ARG A 77 -0.96 14.21 3.26
CA ARG A 77 -0.72 15.17 2.18
C ARG A 77 -0.64 14.53 0.79
N TRP A 78 0.05 13.40 0.65
CA TRP A 78 0.12 12.68 -0.63
C TRP A 78 -1.27 12.32 -1.19
N TRP A 79 -2.19 11.92 -0.33
CA TRP A 79 -3.56 11.63 -0.75
C TRP A 79 -4.34 12.91 -1.03
N ALA A 80 -4.17 13.97 -0.24
CA ALA A 80 -4.78 15.25 -0.53
C ALA A 80 -4.37 15.78 -1.91
N ASP A 81 -3.09 15.65 -2.26
CA ASP A 81 -2.52 16.18 -3.49
C ASP A 81 -2.83 15.30 -4.72
N HIS A 82 -2.98 13.98 -4.56
CA HIS A 82 -3.07 13.06 -5.70
C HIS A 82 -4.30 12.15 -5.70
N ARG A 83 -5.00 11.98 -4.58
CA ARG A 83 -6.22 11.15 -4.45
C ARG A 83 -6.16 9.79 -5.14
N GLY A 84 -5.00 9.13 -5.07
CA GLY A 84 -4.76 7.82 -5.68
C GLY A 84 -4.26 7.84 -7.13
N ALA A 85 -4.29 8.98 -7.83
CA ALA A 85 -3.84 9.09 -9.24
C ALA A 85 -2.36 8.73 -9.45
N ARG A 86 -1.52 8.89 -8.42
CA ARG A 86 -0.09 8.50 -8.43
C ARG A 86 0.18 7.24 -7.58
N GLY A 87 -0.86 6.44 -7.35
CA GLY A 87 -0.83 5.26 -6.50
C GLY A 87 -0.92 5.58 -4.99
N PRO A 88 -1.03 4.54 -4.15
CA PRO A 88 -1.29 4.67 -2.73
C PRO A 88 -0.12 5.31 -1.96
N CYS A 89 -0.44 6.02 -0.89
CA CYS A 89 0.57 6.51 0.05
C CYS A 89 1.13 5.38 0.92
N LYS A 90 2.25 5.64 1.62
CA LYS A 90 2.83 4.67 2.58
C LYS A 90 1.82 4.20 3.64
N HIS A 91 0.92 5.07 4.10
CA HIS A 91 -0.08 4.71 5.11
C HIS A 91 -1.15 3.76 4.57
N ALA A 92 -1.68 4.03 3.38
CA ALA A 92 -2.65 3.16 2.74
C ALA A 92 -2.03 1.79 2.41
N LEU A 93 -0.76 1.78 1.98
CA LEU A 93 -0.01 0.53 1.79
C LEU A 93 0.16 -0.25 3.09
N ALA A 94 0.54 0.41 4.18
CA ALA A 94 0.69 -0.23 5.48
C ALA A 94 -0.64 -0.85 5.95
N VAL A 95 -1.75 -0.11 5.83
CA VAL A 95 -3.07 -0.63 6.20
C VAL A 95 -3.49 -1.81 5.33
N ARG A 96 -3.27 -1.76 4.01
CA ARG A 96 -3.55 -2.89 3.11
C ARG A 96 -2.78 -4.14 3.52
N MET A 97 -1.51 -3.99 3.89
CA MET A 97 -0.68 -5.09 4.36
C MET A 97 -1.18 -5.64 5.71
N ALA A 98 -1.46 -4.77 6.68
CA ALA A 98 -1.97 -5.18 8.00
C ALA A 98 -3.30 -5.95 7.91
N ARG A 99 -4.22 -5.49 7.04
CA ARG A 99 -5.48 -6.19 6.80
C ARG A 99 -5.26 -7.54 6.14
N ARG A 100 -4.37 -7.63 5.16
CA ARG A 100 -4.02 -8.90 4.52
C ARG A 100 -3.43 -9.88 5.52
N ASP A 101 -2.56 -9.41 6.41
CA ASP A 101 -1.96 -10.23 7.46
C ASP A 101 -3.00 -10.71 8.48
N THR A 102 -3.95 -9.83 8.85
CA THR A 102 -5.09 -10.20 9.71
C THR A 102 -5.93 -11.30 9.06
N VAL A 103 -6.27 -11.14 7.77
CA VAL A 103 -7.04 -12.16 7.02
C VAL A 103 -6.26 -13.47 6.95
N LEU A 104 -4.97 -13.44 6.63
CA LEU A 104 -4.14 -14.64 6.61
C LEU A 104 -4.08 -15.34 7.98
N ALA A 105 -3.89 -14.57 9.05
CA ALA A 105 -3.92 -15.09 10.41
C ALA A 105 -5.25 -15.76 10.75
N THR A 106 -6.40 -15.15 10.38
CA THR A 106 -7.73 -15.76 10.54
C THR A 106 -7.90 -17.04 9.74
N LEU A 107 -7.35 -17.12 8.53
CA LEU A 107 -7.43 -18.32 7.68
C LEU A 107 -6.51 -19.46 8.16
N THR A 108 -5.38 -19.13 8.79
CA THR A 108 -4.42 -20.11 9.33
C THR A 108 -4.74 -20.54 10.77
N GLY A 109 -5.46 -19.73 11.53
CA GLY A 109 -5.96 -20.04 12.87
C GLY A 109 -7.35 -20.69 12.77
N GLY A 110 -7.39 -22.03 12.75
CA GLY A 110 -8.57 -22.84 12.48
C GLY A 110 -9.85 -22.50 13.26
N GLY A 111 -10.98 -22.94 12.68
CA GLY A 111 -12.33 -22.79 13.21
C GLY A 111 -12.54 -23.37 14.62
N PRO A 112 -13.68 -23.03 15.25
CA PRO A 112 -13.93 -23.33 16.65
C PRO A 112 -13.93 -24.85 16.89
N ARG A 113 -13.15 -25.29 17.89
CA ARG A 113 -13.33 -26.57 18.57
C ARG A 113 -14.28 -26.39 19.73
#